data_AF-A0A2V9RXL6-F1
#
_entry.id   AF-A0A2V9RXL6-F1
#
_cell.length_a   1.000
_cell.length_b   1.000
_cell.length_c   1.000
_cell.angle_alpha   90.00
_cell.angle_beta   90.00
_cell.angle_gamma   90.00
#
_symmetry.space_group_name_H-M   'P 1'
#
loop_
_entity.id
_entity.type
_entity.pdbx_description
1 polymer ?
#
loop_
_entity_poly.entity_id
_entity_poly.type
_entity_poly.pdbx_seq_one_letter_code
_entity_poly.pdbx_strand_id
1 'polypeptide(L)'
;MINFSHLLFCLIVLAGSAFGVSKPHAIAFSKWTAVKWYIGSGDSQPLDLKIRTLYVDGRAKEFTAGPVHDITDHLFVVRRVFRVNDSLPQEQETVPRWRWQRGGWLLVSRVTGHISSFSLPDFDSFYSVASWYRDYVAYCGVAEEGHKINALIVQLGRRKPILKKAVGETASGEMPDSICSTPGWDREPTRVTFETSGNQKLTYTVQRHAADLVNEEEEEEEASK
;
A
#
# COMPACT_ATOMS: atom_id res chain seq x y z
N MET A 1 7.10 57.49 33.87
CA MET A 1 7.61 57.04 32.56
C MET A 1 7.82 55.54 32.63
N ILE A 2 6.94 54.76 32.00
CA ILE A 2 7.02 53.29 32.01
C ILE A 2 8.12 52.89 31.02
N ASN A 3 9.17 52.23 31.51
CA ASN A 3 10.35 51.84 30.74
C ASN A 3 9.97 50.82 29.66
N PHE A 4 9.96 51.28 28.41
CA PHE A 4 9.61 50.51 27.21
C PHE A 4 10.43 49.20 27.05
N SER A 5 11.63 49.17 27.63
CA SER A 5 12.51 47.99 27.67
C SER A 5 11.92 46.81 28.47
N HIS A 6 11.19 47.06 29.57
CA HIS A 6 10.55 46.00 30.33
C HIS A 6 9.32 45.42 29.64
N LEU A 7 8.58 46.25 28.88
CA LEU A 7 7.42 45.81 28.11
C LEU A 7 7.83 44.86 26.96
N LEU A 8 8.96 45.18 26.30
CA LEU A 8 9.50 44.36 25.21
C LEU A 8 10.03 43.01 25.72
N PHE A 9 10.66 42.98 26.90
CA PHE A 9 11.15 41.74 27.51
C PHE A 9 9.99 40.82 27.94
N CYS A 10 8.89 41.37 28.47
CA CYS A 10 7.69 40.59 28.80
C CYS A 10 7.02 39.98 27.55
N LEU A 11 6.97 40.71 26.43
CA LEU A 11 6.39 40.21 25.17
C LEU A 11 7.19 39.06 24.55
N ILE A 12 8.52 39.05 24.71
CA ILE A 12 9.38 37.98 24.18
C ILE A 12 9.27 36.70 25.03
N VAL A 13 9.07 36.81 26.34
CA VAL A 13 8.89 35.64 27.23
C VAL A 13 7.51 34.98 27.05
N LEU A 14 6.47 35.73 26.68
CA LEU A 14 5.13 35.20 26.39
C LEU A 14 5.01 34.47 25.04
N ALA A 15 5.98 34.63 24.13
CA ALA A 15 6.04 33.88 22.87
C ALA A 15 6.68 32.49 23.02
N GLY A 16 7.23 32.17 24.20
CA GLY A 16 7.85 30.90 24.51
C GLY A 16 6.83 29.82 24.89
N SER A 17 6.62 28.88 23.98
CA SER A 17 6.10 27.52 24.23
C SER A 17 4.64 27.37 24.67
N ALA A 18 3.73 27.59 23.74
CA ALA A 18 2.48 26.84 23.68
C ALA A 18 2.62 25.67 22.70
N PHE A 19 3.46 24.68 23.02
CA PHE A 19 3.34 23.38 22.37
C PHE A 19 2.10 22.70 22.96
N GLY A 20 0.97 22.85 22.28
CA GLY A 20 -0.23 22.10 22.62
C GLY A 20 0.11 20.62 22.61
N VAL A 21 -0.15 19.93 23.72
CA VAL A 21 -0.08 18.46 23.79
C VAL A 21 -0.99 17.94 22.69
N SER A 22 -0.43 17.30 21.66
CA SER A 22 -1.25 16.65 20.64
C SER A 22 -2.06 15.57 21.34
N LYS A 23 -3.38 15.75 21.44
CA LYS A 23 -4.26 14.71 21.95
C LYS A 23 -4.01 13.46 21.09
N PRO A 24 -3.72 12.29 21.68
CA PRO A 24 -3.51 11.09 20.90
C PRO A 24 -4.78 10.82 20.07
N HIS A 25 -4.62 10.64 18.77
CA HIS A 25 -5.74 10.35 17.89
C HIS A 25 -6.18 8.90 18.07
N ALA A 26 -7.49 8.68 18.23
CA ALA A 26 -8.05 7.36 18.37
C ALA A 26 -8.31 6.77 16.97
N ILE A 27 -7.53 5.76 16.59
CA ILE A 27 -7.72 5.03 15.33
C ILE A 27 -8.46 3.73 15.61
N ALA A 28 -9.56 3.50 14.90
CA ALA A 28 -10.36 2.29 15.05
C ALA A 28 -10.82 1.76 13.70
N PHE A 29 -11.16 0.48 13.66
CA PHE A 29 -11.76 -0.16 12.51
C PHE A 29 -13.13 -0.73 12.86
N SER A 30 -14.09 -0.65 11.93
CA SER A 30 -15.35 -1.38 12.07
C SER A 30 -15.12 -2.90 12.03
N LYS A 31 -16.17 -3.64 12.38
CA LYS A 31 -16.28 -5.05 12.02
C LYS A 31 -16.16 -5.22 10.50
N TRP A 32 -15.66 -6.39 10.10
CA TRP A 32 -15.62 -6.79 8.70
C TRP A 32 -17.03 -6.93 8.13
N THR A 33 -17.22 -6.49 6.89
CA THR A 33 -18.44 -6.65 6.11
C THR A 33 -18.06 -7.18 4.73
N ALA A 34 -18.75 -8.22 4.26
CA ALA A 34 -18.58 -8.72 2.91
C ALA A 34 -19.43 -7.90 1.95
N VAL A 35 -18.84 -7.43 0.85
CA VAL A 35 -19.53 -6.71 -0.23
C VAL A 35 -19.26 -7.38 -1.56
N LYS A 36 -20.18 -7.19 -2.51
CA LYS A 36 -20.00 -7.66 -3.88
C LYS A 36 -19.10 -6.68 -4.64
N TRP A 37 -18.05 -7.22 -5.25
CA TRP A 37 -17.09 -6.51 -6.07
C TRP A 37 -17.12 -7.09 -7.48
N TYR A 38 -17.42 -6.24 -8.45
CA TYR A 38 -17.53 -6.58 -9.87
C TYR A 38 -16.21 -6.25 -10.56
N ILE A 39 -15.72 -7.14 -11.41
CA ILE A 39 -14.43 -7.01 -12.11
C ILE A 39 -14.69 -6.73 -13.58
N GLY A 40 -13.99 -5.74 -14.12
CA GLY A 40 -14.11 -5.34 -15.52
C GLY A 40 -15.36 -4.50 -15.81
N SER A 41 -15.62 -4.31 -17.11
CA SER A 41 -16.71 -3.50 -17.65
C SER A 41 -18.07 -4.21 -17.62
N GLY A 42 -18.08 -5.53 -17.44
CA GLY A 42 -19.30 -6.34 -17.40
C GLY A 42 -19.78 -6.64 -15.99
N ASP A 43 -21.05 -7.02 -15.87
CA ASP A 43 -21.63 -7.59 -14.65
C ASP A 43 -21.34 -9.09 -14.53
N SER A 44 -20.10 -9.47 -14.85
CA SER A 44 -19.62 -10.84 -14.63
C SER A 44 -19.66 -11.18 -13.14
N GLN A 45 -19.61 -12.47 -12.81
CA GLN A 45 -19.87 -12.99 -11.46
C GLN A 45 -19.14 -12.16 -10.37
N PRO A 46 -19.89 -11.54 -9.44
CA PRO A 46 -19.27 -10.69 -8.43
C PRO A 46 -18.45 -11.53 -7.46
N LEU A 47 -17.23 -11.07 -7.17
CA LEU A 47 -16.41 -11.62 -6.10
C LEU A 47 -16.79 -11.01 -4.75
N ASP A 48 -16.54 -11.77 -3.69
CA ASP A 48 -16.68 -11.27 -2.33
C ASP A 48 -15.44 -10.49 -1.91
N LEU A 49 -15.64 -9.22 -1.54
CA LEU A 49 -14.60 -8.37 -0.97
C LEU A 49 -14.92 -8.09 0.50
N LYS A 50 -14.01 -8.43 1.41
CA LYS A 50 -14.13 -8.07 2.82
C LYS A 50 -13.60 -6.66 3.04
N ILE A 51 -14.48 -5.78 3.54
CA ILE A 51 -14.17 -4.38 3.81
C ILE A 51 -14.46 -4.02 5.26
N ARG A 52 -13.84 -2.94 5.73
CA ARG A 52 -14.15 -2.30 7.01
C ARG A 52 -13.86 -0.81 6.93
N THR A 53 -14.58 -0.02 7.71
CA THR A 53 -14.37 1.43 7.79
C THR A 53 -13.22 1.74 8.74
N LEU A 54 -12.29 2.58 8.31
CA LEU A 54 -11.27 3.23 9.12
C LEU A 54 -11.88 4.49 9.75
N TYR A 55 -11.81 4.56 11.08
CA TYR A 55 -12.23 5.71 11.88
C TYR A 55 -11.01 6.43 12.46
N VAL A 56 -11.08 7.76 12.48
CA VAL A 56 -10.15 8.63 13.22
C VAL A 56 -11.00 9.53 14.11
N ASP A 57 -10.78 9.44 15.42
CA ASP A 57 -11.52 10.17 16.46
C ASP A 57 -13.04 9.99 16.33
N GLY A 58 -13.47 8.75 16.09
CA GLY A 58 -14.87 8.39 15.93
C GLY A 58 -15.50 8.81 14.59
N ARG A 59 -14.75 9.46 13.69
CA ARG A 59 -15.24 9.85 12.36
C ARG A 59 -14.82 8.84 11.31
N ALA A 60 -15.77 8.33 10.53
CA ALA A 60 -15.49 7.47 9.38
C ALA A 60 -14.66 8.26 8.35
N LYS A 61 -13.53 7.70 7.92
CA LYS A 61 -12.61 8.34 6.97
C LYS A 61 -12.53 7.62 5.65
N GLU A 62 -12.23 6.33 5.67
CA GLU A 62 -11.96 5.53 4.47
C GLU A 62 -12.54 4.14 4.63
N PHE A 63 -12.90 3.49 3.52
CA PHE A 63 -13.09 2.05 3.52
C PHE A 63 -11.76 1.37 3.20
N THR A 64 -11.55 0.22 3.82
CA THR A 64 -10.27 -0.50 3.73
C THR A 64 -10.51 -1.99 3.56
N ALA A 65 -9.56 -2.67 2.94
CA ALA A 65 -9.54 -4.12 2.80
C ALA A 65 -8.19 -4.69 3.26
N GLY A 66 -8.18 -5.98 3.57
CA GLY A 66 -6.98 -6.70 3.96
C GLY A 66 -6.42 -6.34 5.35
N PRO A 67 -5.35 -7.02 5.75
CA PRO A 67 -4.70 -6.76 7.04
C PRO A 67 -4.08 -5.35 7.07
N VAL A 68 -3.93 -4.83 8.28
CA VAL A 68 -3.07 -3.67 8.54
C VAL A 68 -1.64 -4.17 8.65
N HIS A 69 -0.71 -3.45 8.02
CA HIS A 69 0.71 -3.71 8.16
C HIS A 69 1.38 -2.55 8.89
N ASP A 70 1.93 -2.83 10.07
CA ASP A 70 2.64 -1.85 10.88
C ASP A 70 4.06 -1.64 10.36
N ILE A 71 4.36 -0.39 9.98
CA ILE A 71 5.72 0.03 9.59
C ILE A 71 6.51 0.38 10.86
N THR A 72 5.86 1.11 11.75
CA THR A 72 6.34 1.46 13.10
C THR A 72 5.15 1.45 14.06
N ASP A 73 5.41 1.61 15.35
CA ASP A 73 4.34 1.75 16.37
C ASP A 73 3.35 2.88 16.07
N HIS A 74 3.79 3.89 15.31
CA HIS A 74 3.02 5.09 15.01
C HIS A 74 2.52 5.16 13.56
N LEU A 75 2.98 4.26 12.69
CA LEU A 75 2.73 4.35 11.25
C LEU A 75 2.36 2.98 10.70
N PHE A 76 1.24 2.90 9.99
CA PHE A 76 0.83 1.68 9.34
C PHE A 76 0.29 1.94 7.94
N VAL A 77 0.26 0.89 7.14
CA VAL A 77 -0.34 0.89 5.80
C VAL A 77 -1.53 -0.04 5.74
N VAL A 78 -2.49 0.33 4.89
CA VAL A 78 -3.70 -0.46 4.65
C VAL A 78 -4.21 -0.21 3.24
N ARG A 79 -4.85 -1.22 2.62
CA ARG A 79 -5.38 -1.10 1.26
C ARG A 79 -6.68 -0.29 1.28
N ARG A 80 -6.75 0.75 0.43
CA ARG A 80 -7.95 1.58 0.27
C ARG A 80 -9.02 0.81 -0.50
N VAL A 81 -10.27 1.06 -0.14
CA VAL A 81 -11.46 0.70 -0.92
C VAL A 81 -12.34 1.93 -0.98
N PHE A 82 -13.02 2.14 -2.09
CA PHE A 82 -13.96 3.24 -2.24
C PHE A 82 -15.22 2.77 -2.98
N ARG A 83 -16.29 3.54 -2.81
CA ARG A 83 -17.59 3.29 -3.43
C ARG A 83 -17.84 4.39 -4.45
N VAL A 84 -17.98 4.03 -5.72
CA VAL A 84 -18.12 4.95 -6.85
C VAL A 84 -19.54 4.89 -7.37
N ASN A 85 -20.06 6.06 -7.77
CA ASN A 85 -21.26 6.10 -8.60
C ASN A 85 -20.87 5.80 -10.05
N ASP A 86 -21.32 4.66 -10.55
CA ASP A 86 -21.05 4.14 -11.88
C ASP A 86 -22.20 4.40 -12.87
N SER A 87 -23.19 5.20 -12.48
CA SER A 87 -24.28 5.58 -13.39
C SER A 87 -23.75 6.39 -14.57
N LEU A 88 -24.24 6.05 -15.77
CA LEU A 88 -23.95 6.84 -16.96
C LEU A 88 -24.67 8.19 -16.90
N PRO A 89 -24.17 9.23 -17.59
CA PRO A 89 -24.82 10.53 -17.62
C PRO A 89 -26.29 10.49 -18.08
N GLN A 90 -26.67 9.55 -18.94
CA GLN A 90 -28.03 9.36 -19.44
C GLN A 90 -28.96 8.68 -18.41
N GLU A 91 -28.40 8.06 -17.38
CA GLU A 91 -29.11 7.31 -16.35
C GLU A 91 -29.34 8.14 -15.06
N GLN A 92 -29.05 9.45 -15.09
CA GLN A 92 -29.08 10.33 -13.91
C GLN A 92 -30.46 10.41 -13.23
N GLU A 93 -31.55 10.18 -13.96
CA GLU A 93 -32.92 10.15 -13.41
C GLU A 93 -33.29 8.79 -12.78
N THR A 94 -32.41 7.80 -12.89
CA THR A 94 -32.60 6.45 -12.30
C THR A 94 -31.83 6.30 -10.98
N VAL A 95 -32.09 5.19 -10.26
CA VAL A 95 -31.40 4.91 -8.99
C VAL A 95 -29.89 4.78 -9.24
N PRO A 96 -29.03 5.53 -8.52
CA PRO A 96 -27.58 5.52 -8.75
C PRO A 96 -26.95 4.14 -8.59
N ARG A 97 -26.11 3.77 -9.55
CA ARG A 97 -25.42 2.48 -9.61
C ARG A 97 -24.13 2.53 -8.81
N TRP A 98 -24.21 2.24 -7.52
CA TRP A 98 -23.02 2.25 -6.66
C TRP A 98 -22.18 0.97 -6.79
N ARG A 99 -20.90 1.09 -7.16
CA ARG A 99 -19.94 -0.02 -7.22
C ARG A 99 -18.80 0.15 -6.21
N TRP A 100 -18.38 -0.95 -5.60
CA TRP A 100 -17.17 -0.99 -4.78
C TRP A 100 -15.95 -1.20 -5.68
N GLN A 101 -14.85 -0.52 -5.38
CA GLN A 101 -13.58 -0.66 -6.11
C GLN A 101 -12.40 -0.71 -5.13
N ARG A 102 -11.42 -1.56 -5.43
CA ARG A 102 -10.13 -1.58 -4.75
C ARG A 102 -9.31 -0.38 -5.22
N GLY A 103 -8.68 0.32 -4.29
CA GLY A 103 -7.75 1.41 -4.59
C GLY A 103 -6.30 1.04 -4.31
N GLY A 104 -5.46 2.07 -4.31
CA GLY A 104 -4.07 1.98 -3.88
C GLY A 104 -3.93 1.84 -2.36
N TRP A 105 -2.77 2.24 -1.86
CA TRP A 105 -2.41 2.11 -0.45
C TRP A 105 -2.54 3.43 0.30
N LEU A 106 -2.99 3.32 1.55
CA LEU A 106 -3.02 4.41 2.51
C LEU A 106 -1.89 4.24 3.50
N LEU A 107 -1.23 5.35 3.82
CA LEU A 107 -0.33 5.50 4.95
C LEU A 107 -1.06 6.27 6.04
N VAL A 108 -1.08 5.73 7.25
CA VAL A 108 -1.86 6.26 8.37
C VAL A 108 -0.95 6.49 9.58
N SER A 109 -0.96 7.72 10.08
CA SER A 109 -0.25 8.12 11.31
C SER A 109 -1.18 8.03 12.51
N ARG A 110 -0.82 7.21 13.51
CA ARG A 110 -1.52 7.12 14.80
C ARG A 110 -1.32 8.36 15.67
N VAL A 111 -0.21 9.07 15.48
CA VAL A 111 0.12 10.25 16.30
C VAL A 111 -0.66 11.48 15.86
N THR A 112 -0.87 11.64 14.54
CA THR A 112 -1.53 12.84 13.98
C THR A 112 -2.93 12.57 13.41
N GLY A 113 -3.35 11.30 13.37
CA GLY A 113 -4.58 10.89 12.70
C GLY A 113 -4.55 11.14 11.18
N HIS A 114 -3.40 11.52 10.62
CA HIS A 114 -3.27 11.87 9.22
C HIS A 114 -3.31 10.61 8.35
N ILE A 115 -4.12 10.68 7.30
CA ILE A 115 -4.25 9.63 6.28
C ILE A 115 -3.79 10.23 4.96
N SER A 116 -2.79 9.61 4.34
CA SER A 116 -2.27 10.01 3.03
C SER A 116 -2.24 8.81 2.10
N SER A 117 -2.65 8.97 0.85
CA SER A 117 -2.40 7.95 -0.18
C SER A 117 -0.97 8.04 -0.68
N PHE A 118 -0.38 6.92 -1.08
CA PHE A 118 0.89 6.90 -1.79
C PHE A 118 0.81 5.99 -3.02
N SER A 119 1.53 6.37 -4.07
CA SER A 119 1.61 5.62 -5.32
C SER A 119 2.73 4.59 -5.27
N LEU A 120 2.42 3.37 -5.64
CA LEU A 120 3.40 2.33 -5.90
C LEU A 120 3.64 2.25 -7.43
N PRO A 121 4.88 2.31 -7.92
CA PRO A 121 5.16 2.24 -9.36
C PRO A 121 4.63 0.96 -10.00
N ASP A 122 4.02 1.03 -11.18
CA ASP A 122 3.46 -0.13 -11.90
C ASP A 122 2.41 -0.94 -11.10
N PHE A 123 1.97 -0.46 -9.93
CA PHE A 123 1.03 -1.20 -9.09
C PHE A 123 -0.38 -1.03 -9.62
N ASP A 124 -1.02 -2.15 -9.91
CA ASP A 124 -2.41 -2.18 -10.34
C ASP A 124 -3.29 -2.78 -9.23
N SER A 125 -4.35 -2.06 -8.83
CA SER A 125 -5.22 -2.51 -7.73
C SER A 125 -6.08 -3.74 -8.07
N PHE A 126 -6.17 -4.13 -9.34
CA PHE A 126 -6.88 -5.31 -9.82
C PHE A 126 -5.95 -6.51 -9.97
N TYR A 127 -4.71 -6.31 -10.43
CA TYR A 127 -3.81 -7.40 -10.78
C TYR A 127 -2.61 -7.59 -9.86
N SER A 128 -2.21 -6.56 -9.11
CA SER A 128 -1.05 -6.62 -8.21
C SER A 128 -1.45 -7.02 -6.79
N VAL A 129 -0.74 -8.01 -6.26
CA VAL A 129 -0.79 -8.39 -4.85
C VAL A 129 0.50 -7.95 -4.15
N ALA A 130 0.36 -7.06 -3.17
CA ALA A 130 1.48 -6.53 -2.40
C ALA A 130 1.70 -7.29 -1.09
N SER A 131 2.95 -7.66 -0.86
CA SER A 131 3.45 -8.32 0.34
C SER A 131 4.40 -7.38 1.06
N TRP A 132 4.16 -7.16 2.35
CA TRP A 132 4.88 -6.17 3.15
C TRP A 132 5.83 -6.82 4.15
N TYR A 133 7.00 -6.22 4.31
CA TYR A 133 7.96 -6.56 5.37
C TYR A 133 8.67 -5.29 5.84
N ARG A 134 8.52 -4.92 7.12
CA ARG A 134 9.02 -3.65 7.67
C ARG A 134 8.53 -2.47 6.83
N ASP A 135 9.43 -1.66 6.29
CA ASP A 135 9.16 -0.55 5.38
C ASP A 135 9.27 -0.92 3.89
N TYR A 136 9.47 -2.20 3.57
CA TYR A 136 9.50 -2.71 2.21
C TYR A 136 8.16 -3.29 1.78
N VAL A 137 7.87 -3.15 0.49
CA VAL A 137 6.77 -3.82 -0.18
C VAL A 137 7.25 -4.44 -1.48
N ALA A 138 6.83 -5.68 -1.72
CA ALA A 138 7.11 -6.42 -2.93
C ALA A 138 5.80 -6.83 -3.62
N TYR A 139 5.79 -6.73 -4.95
CA TYR A 139 4.65 -7.10 -5.79
C TYR A 139 5.09 -7.27 -7.24
N CYS A 140 4.24 -7.92 -8.03
CA CYS A 140 4.32 -7.84 -9.48
C CYS A 140 3.44 -6.69 -9.98
N GLY A 141 4.02 -5.82 -10.79
CA GLY A 141 3.35 -4.69 -11.44
C GLY A 141 3.30 -4.86 -12.95
N VAL A 142 2.37 -4.16 -13.59
CA VAL A 142 2.26 -4.10 -15.05
C VAL A 142 2.95 -2.82 -15.52
N ALA A 143 3.90 -2.95 -16.45
CA ALA A 143 4.55 -1.80 -17.06
C ALA A 143 3.51 -0.90 -17.76
N GLU A 144 3.80 0.40 -17.90
CA GLU A 144 2.90 1.34 -18.60
C GLU A 144 2.57 0.91 -20.04
N GLU A 145 3.48 0.18 -20.69
CA GLU A 145 3.27 -0.42 -22.02
C GLU A 145 2.20 -1.53 -22.03
N GLY A 146 1.75 -2.00 -20.87
CA GLY A 146 0.69 -3.00 -20.72
C GLY A 146 1.09 -4.45 -21.01
N HIS A 147 2.26 -4.69 -21.60
CA HIS A 147 2.68 -6.02 -22.07
C HIS A 147 3.68 -6.73 -21.16
N LYS A 148 4.37 -6.01 -20.28
CA LYS A 148 5.46 -6.54 -19.46
C LYS A 148 5.08 -6.55 -17.99
N ILE A 149 5.34 -7.66 -17.32
CA ILE A 149 5.22 -7.80 -15.88
C ILE A 149 6.59 -7.55 -15.26
N ASN A 150 6.64 -6.67 -14.28
CA ASN A 150 7.84 -6.39 -13.51
C ASN A 150 7.67 -6.91 -12.08
N ALA A 151 8.69 -7.56 -11.54
CA ALA A 151 8.86 -7.71 -10.09
C ALA A 151 9.42 -6.40 -9.53
N LEU A 152 8.73 -5.84 -8.55
CA LEU A 152 9.11 -4.61 -7.87
C LEU A 152 9.36 -4.84 -6.39
N ILE A 153 10.40 -4.19 -5.90
CA ILE A 153 10.66 -4.01 -4.46
C ILE A 153 10.75 -2.51 -4.23
N VAL A 154 9.87 -1.99 -3.39
CA VAL A 154 9.78 -0.58 -3.06
C VAL A 154 10.00 -0.41 -1.57
N GLN A 155 10.77 0.60 -1.19
CA GLN A 155 10.89 1.02 0.20
C GLN A 155 10.12 2.32 0.40
N LEU A 156 9.31 2.36 1.45
CA LEU A 156 8.52 3.53 1.79
C LEU A 156 9.41 4.75 2.01
N GLY A 157 8.99 5.92 1.51
CA GLY A 157 9.76 7.16 1.62
C GLY A 157 10.84 7.34 0.54
N ARG A 158 11.15 6.31 -0.27
CA ARG A 158 12.02 6.46 -1.44
C ARG A 158 11.20 6.75 -2.70
N ARG A 159 11.72 7.66 -3.54
CA ARG A 159 11.07 8.03 -4.81
C ARG A 159 11.19 6.96 -5.90
N LYS A 160 12.27 6.18 -5.88
CA LYS A 160 12.54 5.13 -6.87
C LYS A 160 12.41 3.75 -6.22
N PRO A 161 11.91 2.74 -6.95
CA PRO A 161 11.96 1.36 -6.47
C PRO A 161 13.41 0.93 -6.25
N ILE A 162 13.61 0.02 -5.30
CA ILE A 162 14.90 -0.65 -5.06
C ILE A 162 15.17 -1.66 -6.17
N LEU A 163 14.12 -2.36 -6.60
CA LEU A 163 14.15 -3.30 -7.71
C LEU A 163 13.00 -3.00 -8.67
N LYS A 164 13.29 -3.01 -9.96
CA LYS A 164 12.32 -3.14 -11.05
C LYS A 164 12.91 -4.06 -12.10
N LYS A 165 12.50 -5.33 -12.12
CA LYS A 165 13.01 -6.35 -13.04
C LYS A 165 11.86 -6.95 -13.84
N ALA A 166 12.00 -7.01 -15.16
CA ALA A 166 11.03 -7.72 -16.00
C ALA A 166 11.09 -9.23 -15.69
N VAL A 167 9.93 -9.82 -15.42
CA VAL A 167 9.78 -11.25 -15.03
C VAL A 167 8.86 -12.04 -15.96
N GLY A 168 8.17 -11.37 -16.89
CA GLY A 168 7.33 -12.03 -17.88
C GLY A 168 6.52 -11.04 -18.70
N GLU A 169 5.62 -11.60 -19.50
CA GLU A 169 4.63 -10.85 -20.29
C GLU A 169 3.23 -11.06 -19.72
N THR A 170 2.37 -10.06 -19.84
CA THR A 170 1.00 -10.14 -19.36
C THR A 170 0.23 -11.23 -20.10
N ALA A 171 -0.11 -12.32 -19.42
CA ALA A 171 -1.14 -13.22 -19.90
C ALA A 171 -2.50 -12.50 -19.78
N SER A 172 -3.32 -12.55 -20.82
CA SER A 172 -4.66 -11.95 -20.90
C SER A 172 -5.66 -12.68 -19.98
N GLY A 173 -5.38 -12.72 -18.68
CA GLY A 173 -6.26 -13.29 -17.68
C GLY A 173 -7.24 -12.23 -17.16
N GLU A 174 -8.54 -12.48 -17.28
CA GLU A 174 -9.59 -11.62 -16.73
C GLU A 174 -9.71 -11.73 -15.19
N MET A 175 -9.03 -12.70 -14.58
CA MET A 175 -9.09 -12.94 -13.14
C MET A 175 -8.22 -11.92 -12.37
N PRO A 176 -8.75 -11.28 -11.31
CA PRO A 176 -7.95 -10.38 -10.48
C PRO A 176 -6.84 -11.15 -9.75
N ASP A 177 -5.76 -10.44 -9.42
CA ASP A 177 -4.63 -10.97 -8.66
C ASP A 177 -3.93 -12.18 -9.36
N SER A 178 -4.07 -12.31 -10.68
CA SER A 178 -3.59 -13.48 -11.46
C SER A 178 -2.16 -13.35 -12.01
N ILE A 179 -1.53 -12.18 -11.87
CA ILE A 179 -0.21 -11.91 -12.47
C ILE A 179 0.90 -12.66 -11.74
N CYS A 180 0.88 -12.63 -10.41
CA CYS A 180 1.85 -13.34 -9.57
C CYS A 180 1.21 -13.73 -8.24
N SER A 181 1.72 -14.82 -7.67
CA SER A 181 1.48 -15.17 -6.28
C SER A 181 2.00 -14.07 -5.35
N THR A 182 1.50 -14.05 -4.11
CA THR A 182 1.96 -13.10 -3.08
C THR A 182 3.45 -13.35 -2.80
N PRO A 183 4.34 -12.34 -2.95
CA PRO A 183 5.77 -12.54 -2.70
C PRO A 183 6.07 -12.98 -1.25
N GLY A 184 6.97 -13.94 -1.09
CA GLY A 184 7.42 -14.44 0.21
C GLY A 184 8.61 -13.66 0.74
N TRP A 185 8.66 -13.42 2.06
CA TRP A 185 9.75 -12.69 2.71
C TRP A 185 10.47 -13.57 3.74
N ASP A 186 11.80 -13.60 3.68
CA ASP A 186 12.68 -14.19 4.69
C ASP A 186 13.41 -13.09 5.46
N ARG A 187 13.69 -13.35 6.75
CA ARG A 187 14.24 -12.33 7.65
C ARG A 187 15.76 -12.24 7.61
N GLU A 188 16.44 -13.38 7.59
CA GLU A 188 17.90 -13.49 7.76
C GLU A 188 18.52 -14.44 6.71
N PRO A 189 19.26 -13.91 5.71
CA PRO A 189 19.30 -12.49 5.33
C PRO A 189 17.93 -12.03 4.83
N THR A 190 17.69 -10.72 4.77
CA THR A 190 16.40 -10.23 4.25
C THR A 190 16.29 -10.57 2.76
N ARG A 191 15.45 -11.54 2.43
CA ARG A 191 15.21 -12.01 1.06
C ARG A 191 13.74 -11.89 0.70
N VAL A 192 13.47 -11.72 -0.57
CA VAL A 192 12.13 -11.80 -1.13
C VAL A 192 12.11 -12.71 -2.34
N THR A 193 11.14 -13.62 -2.36
CA THR A 193 10.94 -14.58 -3.45
C THR A 193 9.65 -14.26 -4.20
N PHE A 194 9.78 -14.14 -5.51
CA PHE A 194 8.66 -13.99 -6.44
C PHE A 194 8.40 -15.34 -7.12
N GLU A 195 7.14 -15.74 -7.14
CA GLU A 195 6.66 -16.91 -7.90
C GLU A 195 5.80 -16.40 -9.07
N THR A 196 6.27 -16.62 -10.30
CA THR A 196 5.55 -16.24 -11.52
C THR A 196 4.70 -17.39 -12.04
N SER A 197 3.78 -17.10 -12.96
CA SER A 197 2.84 -18.08 -13.55
C SER A 197 3.52 -19.25 -14.29
N GLY A 198 4.83 -19.14 -14.57
CA GLY A 198 5.65 -20.22 -15.13
C GLY A 198 6.38 -21.10 -14.10
N ASN A 199 6.04 -20.99 -12.80
CA ASN A 199 6.74 -21.62 -11.67
C ASN A 199 8.23 -21.25 -11.54
N GLN A 200 8.67 -20.17 -12.19
CA GLN A 200 10.01 -19.66 -11.98
C GLN A 200 10.04 -18.89 -10.66
N LYS A 201 10.91 -19.32 -9.75
CA LYS A 201 11.20 -18.63 -8.49
C LYS A 201 12.35 -17.67 -8.73
N LEU A 202 12.15 -16.41 -8.34
CA LEU A 202 13.19 -15.39 -8.38
C LEU A 202 13.37 -14.84 -6.99
N THR A 203 14.52 -15.12 -6.38
CA THR A 203 14.85 -14.67 -5.03
C THR A 203 15.86 -13.53 -5.09
N TYR A 204 15.55 -12.45 -4.38
CA TYR A 204 16.41 -11.27 -4.27
C TYR A 204 16.79 -11.06 -2.81
N THR A 205 18.07 -10.81 -2.54
CA THR A 205 18.52 -10.32 -1.24
C THR A 205 18.37 -8.80 -1.22
N VAL A 206 17.62 -8.29 -0.24
CA VAL A 206 17.40 -6.86 -0.06
C VAL A 206 18.44 -6.34 0.93
N GLN A 207 19.40 -5.58 0.41
CA GLN A 207 20.32 -4.78 1.21
C GLN A 207 19.79 -3.34 1.33
N ARG A 208 20.32 -2.59 2.30
CA ARG A 208 19.79 -1.27 2.71
C ARG A 208 19.49 -0.30 1.56
N HIS A 209 20.22 -0.38 0.45
CA HIS A 209 20.06 0.53 -0.69
C HIS A 209 19.81 -0.14 -2.04
N ALA A 210 20.00 -1.46 -2.15
CA ALA A 210 19.95 -2.22 -3.38
C ALA A 210 19.35 -3.60 -3.13
N ALA A 211 18.79 -4.21 -4.16
CA ALA A 211 18.34 -5.59 -4.13
C ALA A 211 19.07 -6.36 -5.22
N ASP A 212 19.76 -7.41 -4.82
CA ASP A 212 20.59 -8.22 -5.70
C ASP A 212 19.96 -9.61 -5.86
N LEU A 213 20.00 -10.13 -7.09
CA LEU A 213 19.55 -11.48 -7.37
C LEU A 213 20.44 -12.48 -6.62
N VAL A 214 19.81 -13.46 -5.97
CA VAL A 214 20.52 -14.64 -5.49
C VAL A 214 20.52 -15.63 -6.65
N ASN A 215 21.69 -15.89 -7.24
CA ASN A 215 21.84 -17.02 -8.16
C ASN A 215 21.78 -18.30 -7.32
N GLU A 216 20.79 -19.15 -7.56
CA GLU A 216 20.70 -20.49 -6.95
C GLU A 216 21.79 -21.45 -7.48
N GLU A 217 22.62 -21.01 -8.43
CA GLU A 217 23.68 -21.82 -9.07
C GLU A 217 25.01 -21.88 -8.29
N GLU A 218 25.23 -21.05 -7.26
CA GLU A 218 26.50 -21.04 -6.51
C GLU A 218 26.51 -21.87 -5.22
N GLU A 219 25.36 -22.39 -4.74
CA GLU A 219 25.31 -23.15 -3.47
C GLU A 219 25.53 -24.68 -3.64
N GLU A 220 25.58 -25.23 -4.86
CA GLU A 220 25.85 -26.68 -5.05
C GLU A 220 27.34 -27.04 -5.14
N GLU A 221 28.27 -26.11 -5.36
CA GLU A 221 29.71 -26.43 -5.50
C GLU A 221 30.51 -26.44 -4.19
N GLU A 222 30.02 -25.83 -3.10
CA GLU A 222 30.76 -25.79 -1.81
C GLU A 222 30.38 -26.91 -0.82
N ALA A 223 29.37 -27.73 -1.12
CA ALA A 223 29.01 -28.91 -0.31
C ALA A 223 29.75 -30.20 -0.72
N SER A 224 30.65 -30.13 -1.71
CA SER A 224 31.40 -31.27 -2.25
C SER A 224 32.92 -31.04 -2.27
N LYS A 225 33.50 -30.58 -1.16
CA LYS A 225 34.96 -30.57 -1.02
C LYS A 225 35.44 -31.01 0.36
#